data_AF-A0A354J7L5-F1
#
_entry.id   AF-A0A354J7L5-F1
#
_cell.length_a   1.000
_cell.length_b   1.000
_cell.length_c   1.000
_cell.angle_alpha   90.00
_cell.angle_beta   90.00
_cell.angle_gamma   90.00
#
_symmetry.space_group_name_H-M   'P 1'
#
loop_
_entity.id
_entity.type
_entity.pdbx_description
1 polymer ?
#
loop_
_entity_poly.entity_id
_entity_poly.type
_entity_poly.pdbx_seq_one_letter_code
_entity_poly.pdbx_strand_id
1 'polypeptide(L)'
;MIQISRTGIRNLASNDTVYARGLQYYKENRIVSATYSNAAKQYRMVVKGNYNYSVTVDEQEDGSFDYNCNCPSRLKDQGACKHVVAALLFILKYQERTLMSESKSPEERKVMQVIDYFLAQEDTIMVGETFQLDVTINIPTILKKDTGRAFISLHGGSNRKYKIQTIKKFLSNIYYNENFAIGKEFRFIHGESTFDKTSQAVLDYLLELYEIQEIIDSTHFSKIFSKSEVTITKNMLIKLLDTLHGSSFSLALYGKAYSNVHFLRENPKIS
;
A
#
# COMPACT_ATOMS: atom_id res chain seq x y z
N MET A 1 2.79 -27.83 22.89
CA MET A 1 2.29 -26.45 22.71
C MET A 1 2.99 -25.58 23.73
N ILE A 2 3.49 -24.42 23.30
CA ILE A 2 4.10 -23.43 24.19
C ILE A 2 3.14 -22.96 25.28
N GLN A 3 3.62 -22.86 26.52
CA GLN A 3 2.86 -22.34 27.65
C GLN A 3 2.95 -20.83 27.70
N ILE A 4 1.87 -20.15 27.30
CA ILE A 4 1.78 -18.69 27.27
C ILE A 4 0.61 -18.21 28.13
N SER A 5 0.83 -17.13 28.89
CA SER A 5 -0.23 -16.43 29.64
C SER A 5 -0.13 -14.93 29.43
N ARG A 6 -1.24 -14.20 29.60
CA ARG A 6 -1.24 -12.73 29.47
C ARG A 6 -0.26 -12.04 30.42
N THR A 7 -0.15 -12.54 31.65
CA THR A 7 0.81 -12.07 32.65
C THR A 7 2.25 -12.41 32.26
N GLY A 8 2.49 -13.61 31.71
CA GLY A 8 3.80 -14.00 31.18
C GLY A 8 4.26 -13.11 30.04
N ILE A 9 3.39 -12.81 29.06
CA ILE A 9 3.71 -11.89 27.96
C ILE A 9 4.05 -10.48 28.47
N ARG A 10 3.31 -9.99 29.48
CA ARG A 10 3.58 -8.67 30.08
C ARG A 10 4.94 -8.63 30.76
N ASN A 11 5.32 -9.68 31.48
CA ASN A 11 6.61 -9.78 32.16
C ASN A 11 7.79 -9.95 31.18
N LEU A 12 7.55 -10.53 30.00
CA LEU A 12 8.55 -10.64 28.93
C LEU A 12 8.79 -9.32 28.20
N ALA A 13 7.80 -8.42 28.17
CA ALA A 13 7.93 -7.14 27.52
C ALA A 13 8.97 -6.26 28.24
N SER A 14 9.75 -5.51 27.47
CA SER A 14 10.84 -4.69 28.04
C SER A 14 10.36 -3.62 29.04
N ASN A 15 9.09 -3.19 28.93
CA ASN A 15 8.38 -2.38 29.92
C ASN A 15 6.87 -2.33 29.59
N ASP A 16 6.08 -1.75 30.50
CA ASP A 16 4.63 -1.62 30.34
C ASP A 16 4.21 -0.81 29.10
N THR A 17 5.00 0.18 28.66
CA THR A 17 4.69 0.95 27.46
C THR A 17 4.89 0.12 26.18
N VAL A 18 5.89 -0.78 26.16
CA VAL A 18 6.12 -1.72 25.07
C VAL A 18 5.00 -2.75 25.02
N TYR A 19 4.56 -3.26 26.17
CA TYR A 19 3.41 -4.15 26.25
C TYR A 19 2.13 -3.49 25.72
N ALA A 20 1.81 -2.27 26.15
CA ALA A 20 0.63 -1.54 25.70
C ALA A 20 0.65 -1.30 24.18
N ARG A 21 1.81 -0.96 23.61
CA ARG A 21 1.99 -0.83 22.16
C ARG A 21 1.83 -2.17 21.43
N GLY A 22 2.35 -3.27 21.98
CA GLY A 22 2.17 -4.60 21.40
C GLY A 22 0.72 -5.04 21.41
N LEU A 23 -0.02 -4.76 22.50
CA LEU A 23 -1.46 -4.99 22.59
C LEU A 23 -2.23 -4.18 21.55
N GLN A 24 -1.85 -2.92 21.33
CA GLN A 24 -2.46 -2.09 20.29
C GLN A 24 -2.22 -2.67 18.89
N TYR A 25 -0.99 -3.11 18.59
CA TYR A 25 -0.67 -3.72 17.30
C TYR A 25 -1.46 -5.00 17.05
N TYR A 26 -1.66 -5.80 18.10
CA TYR A 26 -2.53 -6.98 18.03
C TYR A 26 -4.00 -6.60 17.77
N LYS A 27 -4.55 -5.62 18.50
CA LYS A 27 -5.94 -5.16 18.33
C LYS A 27 -6.22 -4.55 16.97
N GLU A 28 -5.24 -3.89 16.38
CA GLU A 28 -5.33 -3.28 15.04
C GLU A 28 -5.06 -4.29 13.90
N ASN A 29 -5.03 -5.60 14.17
CA ASN A 29 -4.79 -6.66 13.19
C ASN A 29 -3.53 -6.44 12.34
N ARG A 30 -2.45 -5.94 12.97
CA ARG A 30 -1.19 -5.67 12.25
C ARG A 30 -0.34 -6.91 11.99
N ILE A 31 -0.81 -8.11 12.35
CA ILE A 31 -0.12 -9.36 12.05
C ILE A 31 -0.60 -9.80 10.69
N VAL A 32 0.24 -9.63 9.67
CA VAL A 32 -0.13 -9.82 8.26
C VAL A 32 0.03 -11.26 7.80
N SER A 33 0.83 -12.05 8.52
CA SER A 33 0.91 -13.49 8.29
C SER A 33 1.34 -14.21 9.56
N ALA A 34 0.83 -15.42 9.73
CA ALA A 34 1.21 -16.33 10.80
C ALA A 34 1.22 -17.76 10.26
N THR A 35 2.37 -18.43 10.39
CA THR A 35 2.56 -19.82 9.96
C THR A 35 3.21 -20.61 11.09
N TYR A 36 2.83 -21.88 11.23
CA TYR A 36 3.44 -22.80 12.17
C TYR A 36 4.05 -23.97 11.41
N SER A 37 5.32 -24.27 11.69
CA SER A 37 6.01 -25.41 11.12
C SER A 37 6.10 -26.53 12.15
N ASN A 38 5.37 -27.63 11.94
CA ASN A 38 5.45 -28.83 12.79
C ASN A 38 6.86 -29.45 12.79
N ALA A 39 7.56 -29.41 11.66
CA ALA A 39 8.89 -30.02 11.53
C ALA A 39 9.98 -29.24 12.30
N ALA A 40 9.87 -27.91 12.30
CA ALA A 40 10.81 -27.03 13.00
C ALA A 40 10.33 -26.59 14.39
N LYS A 41 9.12 -27.01 14.80
CA LYS A 41 8.42 -26.52 16.01
C LYS A 41 8.51 -24.99 16.16
N GLN A 42 8.28 -24.26 15.07
CA GLN A 42 8.50 -22.81 15.01
C GLN A 42 7.28 -22.09 14.47
N TYR A 43 6.85 -21.04 15.17
CA TYR A 43 5.93 -20.04 14.65
C TYR A 43 6.70 -18.94 13.93
N ARG A 44 6.27 -18.60 12.71
CA ARG A 44 6.80 -17.48 11.94
C ARG A 44 5.68 -16.52 11.62
N MET A 45 5.85 -15.28 12.04
CA MET A 45 4.87 -14.22 11.89
C MET A 45 5.49 -12.97 11.28
N VAL A 46 4.69 -12.22 10.54
CA VAL A 46 5.08 -10.90 10.04
C VAL A 46 4.16 -9.86 10.68
N VAL A 47 4.76 -8.86 11.32
CA VAL A 47 4.04 -7.77 11.99
C VAL A 47 4.31 -6.46 11.26
N LYS A 48 3.24 -5.81 10.78
CA LYS A 48 3.26 -4.52 10.08
C LYS A 48 3.47 -3.37 11.07
N GLY A 49 4.57 -2.65 10.93
CA GLY A 49 4.82 -1.38 11.59
C GLY A 49 5.14 -0.30 10.56
N ASN A 50 6.24 0.43 10.77
CA ASN A 50 6.82 1.28 9.71
C ASN A 50 7.37 0.44 8.55
N TYR A 51 7.77 -0.79 8.85
CA TYR A 51 8.19 -1.84 7.92
C TYR A 51 7.55 -3.16 8.34
N ASN A 52 7.72 -4.20 7.53
CA ASN A 52 7.33 -5.55 7.89
C ASN A 52 8.42 -6.19 8.76
N TYR A 53 8.06 -6.54 9.99
CA TYR A 53 8.97 -7.15 10.95
C TYR A 53 8.72 -8.65 11.04
N SER A 54 9.76 -9.45 10.80
CA SER A 54 9.70 -10.90 10.97
C SER A 54 9.91 -11.25 12.44
N VAL A 55 8.97 -12.01 13.00
CA VAL A 55 9.02 -12.56 14.35
C VAL A 55 9.01 -14.07 14.26
N THR A 56 9.96 -14.72 14.93
CA THR A 56 9.95 -16.17 15.12
C THR A 56 9.78 -16.50 16.59
N VAL A 57 9.01 -17.55 16.88
CA VAL A 57 8.85 -18.11 18.21
C VAL A 57 9.09 -19.61 18.10
N ASP A 58 10.14 -20.08 18.76
CA ASP A 58 10.63 -21.46 18.71
C ASP A 58 10.10 -22.21 19.94
N GLU A 59 9.36 -23.29 19.74
CA GLU A 59 8.81 -24.13 20.79
C GLU A 59 9.84 -25.17 21.26
N GLN A 60 10.11 -25.17 22.57
CA GLN A 60 11.00 -26.12 23.23
C GLN A 60 10.23 -27.33 23.78
N GLU A 61 10.95 -28.42 24.06
CA GLU A 61 10.34 -29.69 24.49
C GLU A 61 9.68 -29.63 25.87
N ASP A 62 10.13 -28.72 26.73
CA ASP A 62 9.57 -28.49 28.07
C ASP A 62 8.36 -27.54 28.08
N GLY A 63 7.92 -27.07 26.90
CA GLY A 63 6.84 -26.10 26.75
C GLY A 63 7.28 -24.64 26.92
N SER A 64 8.57 -24.39 27.16
CA SER A 64 9.17 -23.06 27.04
C SER A 64 9.32 -22.64 25.57
N PHE A 65 9.70 -21.39 25.34
CA PHE A 65 9.88 -20.88 23.99
C PHE A 65 10.96 -19.80 23.93
N ASP A 66 11.67 -19.79 22.81
CA ASP A 66 12.55 -18.70 22.43
C ASP A 66 11.87 -17.79 21.42
N TYR A 67 12.30 -16.53 21.35
CA TYR A 67 11.76 -15.59 20.38
C TYR A 67 12.84 -14.74 19.73
N ASN A 68 12.60 -14.41 18.46
CA ASN A 68 13.43 -13.49 17.71
C ASN A 68 12.56 -12.50 16.95
N CYS A 69 13.07 -11.28 16.79
CA CYS A 69 12.46 -10.27 15.95
C CYS A 69 13.56 -9.45 15.29
N ASN A 70 13.42 -9.21 13.98
CA ASN A 70 14.38 -8.40 13.21
C ASN A 70 14.27 -6.88 13.46
N CYS A 71 13.50 -6.44 14.45
CA CYS A 71 13.30 -5.01 14.69
C CYS A 71 14.50 -4.35 15.41
N PRO A 72 14.82 -3.08 15.11
CA PRO A 72 15.94 -2.36 15.75
C PRO A 72 15.85 -2.26 17.28
N SER A 73 14.63 -2.27 17.83
CA SER A 73 14.39 -2.21 19.28
C SER A 73 14.96 -3.42 20.03
N ARG A 74 15.15 -4.57 19.36
CA ARG A 74 15.78 -5.76 19.97
C ARG A 74 17.20 -5.47 20.48
N LEU A 75 17.92 -4.55 19.86
CA LEU A 75 19.29 -4.19 20.25
C LEU A 75 19.35 -3.18 21.41
N LYS A 76 18.23 -2.52 21.72
CA LYS A 76 18.17 -1.42 22.70
C LYS A 76 17.47 -1.81 24.00
N ASP A 77 16.46 -2.66 23.91
CA ASP A 77 15.58 -2.98 25.03
C ASP A 77 15.92 -4.37 25.60
N GLN A 78 16.08 -4.49 26.92
CA GLN A 78 16.15 -5.80 27.59
C GLN A 78 14.72 -6.38 27.66
N GLY A 79 14.34 -7.20 26.68
CA GLY A 79 13.07 -7.93 26.67
C GLY A 79 12.39 -7.99 25.30
N ALA A 80 11.18 -8.53 25.28
CA ALA A 80 10.35 -8.67 24.10
C ALA A 80 9.89 -7.30 23.58
N CYS A 81 10.15 -7.04 22.29
CA CYS A 81 9.68 -5.84 21.63
C CYS A 81 8.15 -5.90 21.40
N LYS A 82 7.55 -4.75 21.06
CA LYS A 82 6.11 -4.66 20.76
C LYS A 82 5.63 -5.64 19.69
N HIS A 83 6.47 -6.00 18.71
CA HIS A 83 6.12 -6.97 17.67
C HIS A 83 6.06 -8.41 18.23
N VAL A 84 7.01 -8.78 19.09
CA VAL A 84 6.98 -10.07 19.79
C VAL A 84 5.77 -10.16 20.70
N VAL A 85 5.46 -9.09 21.45
CA VAL A 85 4.25 -9.04 22.29
C VAL A 85 2.98 -9.26 21.45
N ALA A 86 2.84 -8.58 20.31
CA ALA A 86 1.69 -8.76 19.43
C ALA A 86 1.57 -10.21 18.92
N ALA A 87 2.70 -10.78 18.48
CA ALA A 87 2.83 -12.17 18.04
C ALA A 87 2.42 -13.17 19.14
N LEU A 88 2.90 -13.01 20.37
CA LEU A 88 2.55 -13.92 21.48
C LEU A 88 1.07 -13.81 21.86
N LEU A 89 0.49 -12.60 21.81
CA LEU A 89 -0.95 -12.40 22.02
C LEU A 89 -1.80 -13.10 20.95
N PHE A 90 -1.34 -13.10 19.71
CA PHE A 90 -1.98 -13.83 18.62
C PHE A 90 -1.93 -15.34 18.84
N ILE A 91 -0.77 -15.88 19.20
CA ILE A 91 -0.65 -17.32 19.50
C ILE A 91 -1.55 -17.70 20.68
N LEU A 92 -1.57 -16.90 21.75
CA LEU A 92 -2.44 -17.15 22.91
C LEU A 92 -3.92 -17.19 22.49
N LYS A 93 -4.38 -16.24 21.67
CA LYS A 93 -5.78 -16.24 21.21
C LYS A 93 -6.09 -17.41 20.27
N TYR A 94 -5.12 -17.79 19.43
CA TYR A 94 -5.25 -18.94 18.55
C TYR A 94 -5.39 -20.24 19.37
N GLN A 95 -4.58 -20.41 20.40
CA GLN A 95 -4.68 -21.52 21.36
C GLN A 95 -6.02 -21.52 22.10
N GLU A 96 -6.47 -20.37 22.60
CA GLU A 96 -7.80 -20.24 23.22
C GLU A 96 -8.92 -20.66 22.26
N ARG A 97 -8.86 -20.26 20.98
CA ARG A 97 -9.86 -20.64 19.96
C ARG A 97 -9.84 -22.12 19.62
N THR A 98 -8.66 -22.73 19.55
CA THR A 98 -8.53 -24.18 19.30
C THR A 98 -9.05 -24.99 20.48
N LEU A 99 -8.75 -24.58 21.71
CA LEU A 99 -9.31 -25.20 22.93
C LEU A 99 -10.84 -25.02 23.03
N MET A 100 -11.38 -23.87 22.61
CA MET A 100 -12.83 -23.64 22.55
C MET A 100 -13.53 -24.39 21.42
N SER A 101 -12.83 -24.81 20.36
CA SER A 101 -13.41 -25.64 19.30
C SER A 101 -13.51 -27.11 19.73
N GLU A 102 -12.66 -27.55 20.66
CA GLU A 102 -12.73 -28.88 21.27
C GLU A 102 -14.01 -29.08 22.10
N SER A 103 -14.59 -28.01 22.66
CA SER A 103 -15.87 -28.07 23.41
C SER A 103 -17.14 -27.96 22.54
N LYS A 104 -17.02 -27.81 21.22
CA LYS A 104 -18.15 -27.60 20.29
C LYS A 104 -18.58 -28.86 19.56
N SER A 105 -19.87 -28.90 19.18
CA SER A 105 -20.47 -30.03 18.46
C SER A 105 -19.81 -30.23 17.08
N PRO A 106 -19.88 -31.45 16.50
CA PRO A 106 -19.27 -31.76 15.21
C PRO A 106 -19.72 -30.84 14.06
N GLU A 107 -20.95 -30.34 14.12
CA GLU A 107 -21.55 -29.48 13.09
C GLU A 107 -20.98 -28.06 13.13
N GLU A 108 -20.81 -27.50 14.32
CA GLU A 108 -20.21 -26.17 14.51
C GLU A 108 -18.73 -26.15 14.11
N ARG A 109 -18.00 -27.24 14.35
CA ARG A 109 -16.62 -27.39 13.87
C ARG A 109 -16.53 -27.35 12.35
N LYS A 110 -17.49 -27.96 11.66
CA LYS A 110 -17.53 -28.00 10.19
C LYS A 110 -17.82 -26.63 9.60
N VAL A 111 -18.73 -25.87 10.21
CA VAL A 111 -19.01 -24.48 9.82
C VAL A 111 -17.80 -23.58 10.08
N MET A 112 -17.15 -23.72 11.23
CA MET A 112 -15.93 -22.96 11.53
C MET A 112 -14.77 -23.32 10.61
N GLN A 113 -14.59 -24.58 10.23
CA GLN A 113 -13.56 -24.99 9.25
C GLN A 113 -13.79 -24.37 7.88
N VAL A 114 -15.04 -24.22 7.45
CA VAL A 114 -15.39 -23.53 6.20
C VAL A 114 -15.09 -22.04 6.32
N ILE A 115 -15.47 -21.41 7.44
CA ILE A 115 -15.16 -20.00 7.71
C ILE A 115 -13.64 -19.77 7.78
N ASP A 116 -12.91 -20.61 8.51
CA ASP A 116 -11.46 -20.55 8.64
C ASP A 116 -10.75 -20.83 7.31
N TYR A 117 -11.30 -21.69 6.44
CA TYR A 117 -10.81 -21.90 5.08
C TYR A 117 -10.94 -20.63 4.23
N PHE A 118 -12.09 -19.93 4.30
CA PHE A 118 -12.29 -18.67 3.59
C PHE A 118 -11.43 -17.54 4.17
N LEU A 119 -11.31 -17.45 5.49
CA LEU A 119 -10.42 -16.47 6.14
C LEU A 119 -8.94 -16.73 5.83
N ALA A 120 -8.51 -18.00 5.79
CA ALA A 120 -7.15 -18.38 5.40
C ALA A 120 -6.88 -18.14 3.91
N GLN A 121 -7.92 -18.08 3.08
CA GLN A 121 -7.83 -17.77 1.65
C GLN A 121 -7.79 -16.25 1.40
N GLU A 122 -8.37 -15.42 2.27
CA GLU A 122 -8.34 -13.95 2.20
C GLU A 122 -7.04 -13.32 2.74
N ASP A 123 -6.25 -14.03 3.55
CA ASP A 123 -5.04 -13.51 4.22
C ASP A 123 -3.70 -13.94 3.58
N THR A 124 -3.70 -14.23 2.28
CA THR A 124 -2.46 -14.08 1.50
C THR A 124 -2.49 -12.71 0.83
N ILE A 125 -2.36 -11.64 1.63
CA ILE A 125 -1.99 -10.33 1.05
C ILE A 125 -0.55 -10.49 0.54
N MET A 126 -0.41 -11.04 -0.65
CA MET A 126 0.72 -10.76 -1.53
C MET A 126 0.74 -9.24 -1.60
N VAL A 127 1.73 -8.61 -0.96
CA VAL A 127 2.00 -7.19 -1.21
C VAL A 127 2.32 -7.12 -2.70
N GLY A 128 1.34 -6.70 -3.50
CA GLY A 128 1.49 -6.55 -4.93
C GLY A 128 2.56 -5.52 -5.21
N GLU A 129 3.07 -5.54 -6.43
CA GLU A 129 4.11 -4.61 -6.84
C GLU A 129 3.70 -3.15 -6.61
N THR A 130 4.64 -2.33 -6.14
CA THR A 130 4.46 -0.89 -6.11
C THR A 130 4.83 -0.32 -7.47
N PHE A 131 3.85 0.29 -8.14
CA PHE A 131 4.01 0.94 -9.43
C PHE A 131 4.26 2.44 -9.26
N GLN A 132 4.91 3.05 -10.24
CA GLN A 132 5.08 4.50 -10.29
C GLN A 132 4.61 5.04 -11.64
N LEU A 133 4.19 6.30 -11.62
CA LEU A 133 3.71 7.05 -12.76
C LEU A 133 4.65 8.21 -13.05
N ASP A 134 5.21 8.19 -14.24
CA ASP A 134 6.00 9.30 -14.78
C ASP A 134 5.06 10.21 -15.57
N VAL A 135 5.06 11.48 -15.18
CA VAL A 135 4.24 12.53 -15.79
C VAL A 135 5.07 13.28 -16.83
N THR A 136 4.51 13.41 -18.03
CA THR A 136 5.06 14.27 -19.08
C THR A 136 4.07 15.39 -19.37
N ILE A 137 4.51 16.63 -19.16
CA ILE A 137 3.73 17.85 -19.41
C ILE A 137 4.20 18.45 -20.74
N ASN A 138 3.28 18.62 -21.68
CA ASN A 138 3.54 19.25 -22.97
C ASN A 138 2.82 20.60 -23.06
N ILE A 139 3.61 21.66 -23.33
CA ILE A 139 3.17 23.03 -23.50
C ILE A 139 3.64 23.50 -24.88
N PRO A 140 2.81 23.36 -25.93
CA PRO A 140 3.23 23.62 -27.30
C PRO A 140 3.37 25.11 -27.61
N THR A 141 2.61 25.97 -26.92
CA THR A 141 2.60 27.42 -27.11
C THR A 141 2.47 28.15 -25.77
N ILE A 142 2.79 29.45 -25.75
CA ILE A 142 2.69 30.28 -24.55
C ILE A 142 1.27 30.19 -23.97
N LEU A 143 1.16 29.89 -22.68
CA LEU A 143 -0.11 29.79 -21.96
C LEU A 143 -0.75 31.18 -21.79
N LYS A 144 -1.47 31.65 -22.82
CA LYS A 144 -2.32 32.84 -22.74
C LYS A 144 -3.49 32.60 -21.77
N LYS A 145 -3.99 33.68 -21.17
CA LYS A 145 -4.91 33.66 -20.01
C LYS A 145 -6.17 32.82 -20.24
N ASP A 146 -6.77 32.89 -21.43
CA ASP A 146 -8.08 32.29 -21.70
C ASP A 146 -8.03 31.08 -22.67
N THR A 147 -6.95 30.94 -23.43
CA THR A 147 -6.83 29.92 -24.49
C THR A 147 -5.66 28.95 -24.30
N GLY A 148 -4.79 29.20 -23.32
CA GLY A 148 -3.66 28.33 -23.02
C GLY A 148 -4.13 26.92 -22.60
N ARG A 149 -3.54 25.90 -23.22
CA ARG A 149 -3.72 24.49 -22.89
C ARG A 149 -2.37 23.82 -22.70
N ALA A 150 -2.31 22.94 -21.72
CA ALA A 150 -1.22 21.99 -21.54
C ALA A 150 -1.78 20.57 -21.67
N PHE A 151 -0.94 19.64 -22.09
CA PHE A 151 -1.30 18.25 -22.34
C PHE A 151 -0.46 17.36 -21.43
N ILE A 152 -1.12 16.48 -20.67
CA ILE A 152 -0.46 15.54 -19.77
C ILE A 152 -0.47 14.17 -20.42
N SER A 153 0.66 13.50 -20.49
CA SER A 153 0.74 12.08 -20.81
C SER A 153 1.40 11.31 -19.67
N LEU A 154 1.04 10.03 -19.54
CA LEU A 154 1.47 9.18 -18.44
C LEU A 154 2.23 7.96 -18.95
N HIS A 155 3.30 7.62 -18.24
CA HIS A 155 3.96 6.32 -18.34
C HIS A 155 3.91 5.65 -16.98
N GLY A 156 3.52 4.38 -16.92
CA GLY A 156 3.38 3.66 -15.66
C GLY A 156 4.10 2.33 -15.66
N GLY A 157 4.56 1.93 -14.48
CA GLY A 157 5.18 0.62 -14.27
C GLY A 157 6.13 0.61 -13.07
N SER A 158 6.61 -0.58 -12.73
CA SER A 158 7.57 -0.81 -11.65
C SER A 158 8.98 -0.64 -12.23
N ASN A 159 9.52 -1.70 -12.84
CA ASN A 159 10.85 -1.72 -13.48
C ASN A 159 10.84 -1.05 -14.86
N ARG A 160 9.85 -1.41 -15.70
CA ARG A 160 9.69 -0.85 -17.04
C ARG A 160 8.47 0.05 -17.11
N LYS A 161 8.68 1.26 -17.62
CA LYS A 161 7.62 2.26 -17.80
C LYS A 161 6.94 2.06 -19.16
N TYR A 162 5.63 1.87 -19.15
CA TYR A 162 4.81 1.71 -20.35
C TYR A 162 3.94 2.95 -20.55
N LYS A 163 3.85 3.41 -21.81
CA LYS A 163 2.93 4.49 -22.17
C LYS A 163 1.48 4.06 -21.93
N ILE A 164 0.75 4.85 -21.16
CA ILE A 164 -0.69 4.64 -20.96
C ILE A 164 -1.41 5.14 -22.22
N GLN A 165 -1.86 4.21 -23.06
CA GLN A 165 -2.45 4.55 -24.35
C GLN A 165 -3.84 5.16 -24.25
N THR A 166 -4.63 4.76 -23.26
CA THR A 166 -6.00 5.25 -23.05
C THR A 166 -6.15 5.69 -21.60
N ILE A 167 -5.90 6.98 -21.32
CA ILE A 167 -5.93 7.50 -19.93
C ILE A 167 -7.33 7.38 -19.34
N LYS A 168 -8.39 7.67 -20.10
CA LYS A 168 -9.77 7.52 -19.62
C LYS A 168 -10.05 6.10 -19.10
N LYS A 169 -9.65 5.08 -19.87
CA LYS A 169 -9.82 3.66 -19.50
C LYS A 169 -8.96 3.28 -18.29
N PHE A 170 -7.73 3.79 -18.24
CA PHE A 170 -6.85 3.55 -17.11
C PHE A 170 -7.45 4.10 -15.81
N LEU A 171 -7.97 5.33 -15.83
CA LEU A 171 -8.63 5.94 -14.68
C LEU A 171 -9.95 5.25 -14.34
N SER A 172 -10.75 4.85 -15.32
CA SER A 172 -11.99 4.11 -15.06
C SER A 172 -11.72 2.78 -14.38
N ASN A 173 -10.69 2.04 -14.81
CA ASN A 173 -10.33 0.78 -14.18
C ASN A 173 -9.91 0.99 -12.72
N ILE A 174 -9.17 2.05 -12.41
CA ILE A 174 -8.82 2.39 -11.02
C ILE A 174 -10.07 2.78 -10.22
N TYR A 175 -10.93 3.63 -10.80
CA TYR A 175 -12.14 4.14 -10.16
C TYR A 175 -13.14 3.03 -9.80
N TYR A 176 -13.33 2.05 -10.71
CA TYR A 176 -14.22 0.91 -10.49
C TYR A 176 -13.53 -0.29 -9.82
N ASN A 177 -12.32 -0.11 -9.29
CA ASN A 177 -11.56 -1.16 -8.61
C ASN A 177 -11.30 -2.41 -9.49
N GLU A 178 -11.09 -2.21 -10.79
CA GLU A 178 -10.82 -3.26 -11.76
C GLU A 178 -9.32 -3.54 -11.91
N ASN A 179 -9.00 -4.81 -12.12
CA ASN A 179 -7.65 -5.24 -12.49
C ASN A 179 -7.31 -4.78 -13.91
N PHE A 180 -6.05 -4.44 -14.16
CA PHE A 180 -5.61 -4.07 -15.52
C PHE A 180 -4.18 -4.50 -15.81
N ALA A 181 -3.89 -4.62 -17.10
CA ALA A 181 -2.55 -4.88 -17.59
C ALA A 181 -2.20 -3.93 -18.73
N ILE A 182 -1.01 -3.33 -18.67
CA ILE A 182 -0.45 -2.45 -19.68
C ILE A 182 0.91 -3.02 -20.08
N GLY A 183 1.03 -3.49 -21.33
CA GLY A 183 2.24 -4.18 -21.75
C GLY A 183 2.42 -5.53 -21.06
N LYS A 184 3.67 -5.92 -20.78
CA LYS A 184 4.00 -7.26 -20.26
C LYS A 184 4.11 -7.29 -18.74
N GLU A 185 4.77 -6.29 -18.15
CA GLU A 185 5.12 -6.28 -16.73
C GLU A 185 4.18 -5.43 -15.88
N PHE A 186 3.53 -4.39 -16.45
CA PHE A 186 2.64 -3.55 -15.66
C PHE A 186 1.27 -4.20 -15.53
N ARG A 187 1.11 -5.04 -14.51
CA ARG A 187 -0.13 -5.75 -14.16
C ARG A 187 -0.58 -5.30 -12.78
N PHE A 188 -1.62 -4.45 -12.75
CA PHE A 188 -2.18 -3.95 -11.52
C PHE A 188 -3.36 -4.81 -11.08
N ILE A 189 -3.26 -5.34 -9.86
CA ILE A 189 -4.31 -6.13 -9.21
C ILE A 189 -4.87 -5.28 -8.08
N HIS A 190 -6.17 -4.98 -8.12
CA HIS A 190 -6.83 -4.21 -7.09
C HIS A 190 -6.77 -4.93 -5.74
N GLY A 191 -6.56 -4.18 -4.66
CA GLY A 191 -6.38 -4.73 -3.30
C GLY A 191 -4.98 -5.30 -3.02
N GLU A 192 -4.22 -5.67 -4.04
CA GLU A 192 -2.86 -6.21 -3.89
C GLU A 192 -1.78 -5.19 -4.29
N SER A 193 -1.92 -4.59 -5.48
CA SER A 193 -0.96 -3.65 -6.06
C SER A 193 -1.13 -2.24 -5.50
N THR A 194 -0.04 -1.49 -5.44
CA THR A 194 -0.04 -0.12 -4.90
C THR A 194 0.67 0.84 -5.83
N PHE A 195 0.39 2.13 -5.69
CA PHE A 195 1.19 3.20 -6.29
C PHE A 195 2.07 3.85 -5.22
N ASP A 196 3.25 4.33 -5.61
CA ASP A 196 4.04 5.15 -4.70
C ASP A 196 3.31 6.46 -4.33
N LYS A 197 3.76 7.11 -3.25
CA LYS A 197 3.04 8.25 -2.67
C LYS A 197 2.83 9.40 -3.67
N THR A 198 3.84 9.68 -4.50
CA THR A 198 3.75 10.73 -5.52
C THR A 198 2.75 10.35 -6.62
N SER A 199 2.84 9.11 -7.12
CA SER A 199 1.96 8.61 -8.17
C SER A 199 0.51 8.54 -7.70
N GLN A 200 0.29 8.16 -6.44
CA GLN A 200 -1.04 8.16 -5.83
C GLN A 200 -1.62 9.58 -5.79
N ALA A 201 -0.84 10.58 -5.37
CA ALA A 201 -1.32 11.96 -5.36
C ALA A 201 -1.68 12.49 -6.76
N VAL A 202 -0.90 12.11 -7.78
CA VAL A 202 -1.22 12.43 -9.19
C VAL A 202 -2.50 11.71 -9.63
N LEU A 203 -2.67 10.43 -9.27
CA LEU A 203 -3.88 9.66 -9.57
C LEU A 203 -5.12 10.27 -8.94
N ASP A 204 -5.07 10.60 -7.65
CA ASP A 204 -6.17 11.21 -6.91
C ASP A 204 -6.63 12.49 -7.62
N TYR A 205 -5.68 13.35 -8.01
CA TYR A 205 -5.98 14.55 -8.79
C TYR A 205 -6.61 14.25 -10.15
N LEU A 206 -6.11 13.26 -10.89
CA LEU A 206 -6.68 12.89 -12.19
C LEU A 206 -8.04 12.20 -12.08
N LEU A 207 -8.30 11.46 -11.01
CA LEU A 207 -9.59 10.84 -10.71
C LEU A 207 -10.65 11.90 -10.39
N GLU A 208 -10.31 12.96 -9.64
CA GLU A 208 -11.20 14.11 -9.46
C GLU A 208 -11.62 14.72 -10.82
N LEU A 209 -10.66 14.89 -11.74
CA LEU A 209 -10.95 15.39 -13.09
C LEU A 209 -11.82 14.42 -13.90
N TYR A 210 -11.61 13.11 -13.72
CA TYR A 210 -12.39 12.07 -14.35
C TYR A 210 -13.85 12.10 -13.87
N GLU A 211 -14.09 12.12 -12.56
CA GLU A 211 -15.42 12.21 -11.95
C GLU A 211 -16.18 13.44 -12.44
N ILE A 212 -15.54 14.61 -12.44
CA ILE A 212 -16.13 15.85 -12.95
C ILE A 212 -16.55 15.69 -14.42
N GLN A 213 -15.73 15.05 -15.26
CA GLN A 213 -16.08 14.83 -16.66
C GLN A 213 -17.26 13.85 -16.84
N GLU A 214 -17.33 12.79 -16.03
CA GLU A 214 -18.45 11.83 -16.07
C GLU A 214 -19.78 12.46 -15.66
N ILE A 215 -19.77 13.48 -14.80
CA ILE A 215 -20.97 14.24 -14.43
C ILE A 215 -21.42 15.19 -15.55
N ILE A 216 -20.47 15.80 -16.27
CA ILE A 216 -20.75 16.84 -17.27
C ILE A 216 -21.17 16.24 -18.63
N ASP A 217 -21.51 14.94 -18.69
CA ASP A 217 -21.78 14.17 -19.91
C ASP A 217 -22.87 14.83 -20.77
N SER A 218 -22.44 15.74 -21.63
CA SER A 218 -23.26 16.53 -22.52
C SER A 218 -22.40 16.89 -23.72
N THR A 219 -23.00 16.65 -24.87
CA THR A 219 -22.47 16.56 -26.24
C THR A 219 -21.72 17.79 -26.78
N HIS A 220 -21.41 18.78 -25.94
CA HIS A 220 -20.89 20.10 -26.35
C HIS A 220 -19.61 20.56 -25.63
N PHE A 221 -19.07 19.80 -24.67
CA PHE A 221 -17.83 20.18 -23.99
C PHE A 221 -16.60 19.50 -24.59
N SER A 222 -15.49 20.24 -24.68
CA SER A 222 -14.19 19.69 -25.11
C SER A 222 -13.76 18.59 -24.15
N LYS A 223 -13.56 17.37 -24.66
CA LYS A 223 -13.12 16.22 -23.86
C LYS A 223 -11.79 16.55 -23.18
N ILE A 224 -11.79 16.61 -21.85
CA ILE A 224 -10.59 16.75 -21.02
C ILE A 224 -9.68 15.55 -21.28
N PHE A 225 -10.26 14.35 -21.39
CA PHE A 225 -9.53 13.14 -21.72
C PHE A 225 -9.58 12.84 -23.22
N SER A 226 -8.44 12.98 -23.88
CA SER A 226 -8.19 12.37 -25.19
C SER A 226 -7.66 10.94 -25.00
N LYS A 227 -7.27 10.26 -26.08
CA LYS A 227 -6.76 8.89 -26.04
C LYS A 227 -5.59 8.77 -25.05
N SER A 228 -4.42 9.33 -25.36
CA SER A 228 -3.23 9.21 -24.51
C SER A 228 -2.88 10.47 -23.71
N GLU A 229 -3.74 11.49 -23.72
CA GLU A 229 -3.44 12.78 -23.10
C GLU A 229 -4.63 13.39 -22.37
N VAL A 230 -4.34 14.09 -21.27
CA VAL A 230 -5.30 14.93 -20.54
C VAL A 230 -5.04 16.39 -20.90
N THR A 231 -6.06 17.06 -21.42
CA THR A 231 -6.02 18.49 -21.75
C THR A 231 -6.40 19.29 -20.52
N ILE A 232 -5.48 20.13 -20.04
CA ILE A 232 -5.66 20.90 -18.82
C ILE A 232 -5.49 22.41 -19.07
N THR A 233 -6.25 23.21 -18.31
CA THR A 233 -6.13 24.67 -18.30
C THR A 233 -4.96 25.12 -17.44
N LYS A 234 -4.63 26.42 -17.48
CA LYS A 234 -3.58 27.01 -16.64
C LYS A 234 -3.78 26.72 -15.14
N ASN A 235 -5.00 26.85 -14.61
CA ASN A 235 -5.25 26.64 -13.17
C ASN A 235 -5.15 25.16 -12.80
N MET A 236 -5.59 24.27 -13.69
CA MET A 236 -5.42 22.82 -13.51
C MET A 236 -3.93 22.44 -13.54
N LEU A 237 -3.15 23.05 -14.44
CA LEU A 237 -1.70 22.86 -14.48
C LEU A 237 -1.03 23.25 -13.17
N ILE A 238 -1.38 24.41 -12.61
CA ILE A 238 -0.81 24.87 -11.33
C ILE A 238 -1.12 23.87 -10.22
N LYS A 239 -2.36 23.37 -10.14
CA LYS A 239 -2.74 22.34 -9.16
C LYS A 239 -1.92 21.06 -9.34
N LEU A 240 -1.75 20.58 -10.58
CA LEU A 240 -0.91 19.41 -10.86
C LEU A 240 0.56 19.65 -10.44
N LEU A 241 1.10 20.83 -10.73
CA LEU A 241 2.48 21.18 -10.35
C LEU A 241 2.66 21.22 -8.83
N ASP A 242 1.67 21.73 -8.09
CA ASP A 242 1.63 21.67 -6.63
C ASP A 242 1.59 20.21 -6.12
N THR A 243 0.84 19.32 -6.79
CA THR A 243 0.82 17.87 -6.48
C THR A 243 2.17 17.19 -6.75
N LEU A 244 2.90 17.65 -7.78
CA LEU A 244 4.22 17.15 -8.14
C LEU A 244 5.36 17.77 -7.30
N HIS A 245 5.06 18.61 -6.31
CA HIS A 245 6.07 19.29 -5.51
C HIS A 245 7.04 18.29 -4.85
N GLY A 246 8.33 18.42 -5.17
CA GLY A 246 9.39 17.53 -4.69
C GLY A 246 9.68 16.30 -5.56
N SER A 247 8.91 16.07 -6.63
CA SER A 247 9.18 15.02 -7.62
C SER A 247 9.58 15.61 -8.97
N SER A 248 10.43 14.89 -9.70
CA SER A 248 10.81 15.28 -11.05
C SER A 248 9.77 14.84 -12.08
N PHE A 249 9.57 15.63 -13.12
CA PHE A 249 8.72 15.28 -14.26
C PHE A 249 9.41 15.63 -15.59
N SER A 250 8.84 15.15 -16.70
CA SER A 250 9.31 15.52 -18.04
C SER A 250 8.50 16.69 -18.58
N LEU A 251 9.15 17.69 -19.14
CA LEU A 251 8.52 18.88 -19.72
C LEU A 251 8.88 18.98 -21.21
N ALA A 252 7.88 19.01 -22.08
CA ALA A 252 8.04 19.42 -23.46
C ALA A 252 7.52 20.86 -23.60
N LEU A 253 8.44 21.83 -23.73
CA LEU A 253 8.11 23.24 -23.86
C LEU A 253 8.50 23.74 -25.25
N TYR A 254 7.51 24.20 -26.01
CA TYR A 254 7.69 24.73 -27.38
C TYR A 254 8.43 23.75 -28.31
N GLY A 255 8.11 22.46 -28.19
CA GLY A 255 8.74 21.38 -28.97
C GLY A 255 10.09 20.90 -28.43
N LYS A 256 10.65 21.54 -27.39
CA LYS A 256 11.91 21.11 -26.76
C LYS A 256 11.61 20.30 -25.49
N ALA A 257 12.18 19.09 -25.43
CA ALA A 257 12.05 18.21 -24.27
C ALA A 257 13.11 18.51 -23.20
N TYR A 258 12.68 18.49 -21.95
CA TYR A 258 13.47 18.64 -20.75
C TYR A 258 13.11 17.47 -19.82
N SER A 259 14.11 16.70 -19.42
CA SER A 259 13.97 15.65 -18.41
C SER A 259 14.34 16.17 -17.02
N ASN A 260 13.88 15.47 -15.99
CA ASN A 260 14.19 15.78 -14.58
C ASN A 260 13.86 17.22 -14.16
N VAL A 261 12.72 17.75 -14.62
CA VAL A 261 12.26 19.09 -14.26
C VAL A 261 11.63 19.06 -12.89
N HIS A 262 11.94 20.07 -12.07
CA HIS A 262 11.35 20.26 -10.76
C HIS A 262 10.53 21.54 -10.72
N PHE A 263 9.37 21.49 -10.06
CA PHE A 263 8.56 22.66 -9.78
C PHE A 263 8.97 23.28 -8.45
N LEU A 264 9.19 24.60 -8.45
CA LEU A 264 9.50 25.40 -7.27
C LEU A 264 8.45 26.50 -7.14
N ARG A 265 7.87 26.65 -5.94
CA ARG A 265 6.91 27.71 -5.62
C ARG A 265 7.62 29.00 -5.20
N GLU A 266 8.58 29.41 -6.02
CA GLU A 266 9.43 30.57 -5.76
C GLU A 266 9.47 31.45 -7.01
N ASN A 267 9.69 32.76 -6.80
CA ASN A 267 9.94 33.65 -7.92
C ASN A 267 11.31 33.31 -8.51
N PRO A 268 11.42 33.03 -9.82
CA PRO A 268 12.71 32.78 -10.42
C PRO A 268 13.58 34.03 -10.27
N LYS A 269 14.86 33.83 -9.93
CA LYS A 269 15.86 34.89 -10.01
C LYS A 269 16.14 35.15 -11.50
N ILE A 270 15.38 36.06 -12.08
CA ILE A 270 15.62 36.54 -13.44
C ILE A 270 16.74 37.57 -13.32
N SER A 271 17.96 37.15 -13.62
CA SER A 271 19.13 38.02 -13.83
C SER A 271 19.08 38.68 -15.20
#